data_AF-A0AAV2I1V5-F1
#
_entry.id   AF-A0AAV2I1V5-F1
#
_cell.length_a   1.000
_cell.length_b   1.000
_cell.length_c   1.000
_cell.angle_alpha   90.00
_cell.angle_beta   90.00
_cell.angle_gamma   90.00
#
_symmetry.space_group_name_H-M   'P 1'
#
loop_
_entity.id
_entity.type
_entity.pdbx_description
1 polymer ?
#
loop_
_entity_poly.entity_id
_entity_poly.type
_entity_poly.pdbx_seq_one_letter_code
_entity_poly.pdbx_strand_id
1 'polypeptide(L)'
;MTSRGGIRPEGSDGSDHWHRESIAWQYKISSINKGRLRLALFLHILIGLLMFFRLLPGITGAFGLTVVSLRRLDLPHPRPWEYAWLISLVAAVIGWRSTPQNNLFLLKQFVLGLVVFGLSPIFFGFFDLKNDIILYLQERKYTYEMLGFPAVVLWIAFMLIALQLHIFSLYFSYVLLGSWKPRVIEKLKAR
;
A
#
# COMPACT_ATOMS: atom_id res chain seq x y z
N MET A 1 29.80 -1.98 37.87
CA MET A 1 31.03 -2.79 38.07
C MET A 1 31.03 -3.88 37.02
N THR A 2 31.77 -3.68 35.93
CA THR A 2 31.92 -4.67 34.85
C THR A 2 33.34 -5.21 34.95
N SER A 3 33.50 -6.51 35.14
CA SER A 3 34.81 -7.13 35.32
C SER A 3 35.67 -6.93 34.07
N ARG A 4 36.89 -6.39 34.27
CA ARG A 4 37.89 -6.09 33.23
C ARG A 4 38.54 -7.35 32.59
N GLY A 5 38.02 -8.55 32.86
CA GLY A 5 38.64 -9.83 32.49
C GLY A 5 37.66 -10.87 31.94
N GLY A 6 36.56 -10.46 31.32
CA GLY A 6 35.67 -11.40 30.62
C GLY A 6 36.34 -11.95 29.36
N ILE A 7 36.31 -13.28 29.20
CA ILE A 7 36.76 -13.98 27.99
C ILE A 7 36.07 -13.35 26.79
N ARG A 8 36.85 -12.66 25.96
CA ARG A 8 36.40 -12.15 24.68
C ARG A 8 36.15 -13.36 23.77
N PRO A 9 34.98 -13.47 23.12
CA PRO A 9 34.74 -14.55 22.16
C PRO A 9 35.90 -14.59 21.15
N GLU A 10 36.42 -15.79 20.83
CA GLU A 10 37.46 -15.95 19.81
C GLU A 10 37.01 -15.24 18.51
N GLY A 11 37.81 -14.26 18.06
CA GLY A 11 37.47 -13.38 16.93
C GLY A 11 37.07 -11.94 17.28
N SER A 12 37.07 -11.52 18.56
CA SER A 12 36.84 -10.11 18.94
C SER A 12 38.14 -9.30 19.09
N ASP A 13 39.03 -9.36 18.10
CA ASP A 13 40.23 -8.50 18.01
C ASP A 13 39.90 -7.07 17.53
N GLY A 14 38.63 -6.81 17.19
CA GLY A 14 38.15 -5.54 16.68
C GLY A 14 38.28 -5.40 15.17
N SER A 15 38.83 -6.40 14.45
CA SER A 15 38.90 -6.39 12.98
C SER A 15 37.52 -6.53 12.32
N ASP A 16 36.51 -6.99 13.06
CA ASP A 16 35.15 -7.24 12.58
C ASP A 16 34.19 -6.04 12.72
N HIS A 17 34.67 -4.87 13.16
CA HIS A 17 33.84 -3.68 13.37
C HIS A 17 33.05 -3.25 12.13
N TRP A 18 33.70 -3.19 10.96
CA TRP A 18 33.03 -2.88 9.69
C TRP A 18 31.89 -3.86 9.36
N HIS A 19 32.11 -5.15 9.65
CA HIS A 19 31.10 -6.17 9.42
C HIS A 19 29.90 -5.98 10.36
N ARG A 20 30.14 -5.75 11.65
CA ARG A 20 29.08 -5.49 12.65
C ARG A 20 28.29 -4.23 12.33
N GLU A 21 28.96 -3.15 11.95
CA GLU A 21 28.33 -1.90 11.54
C GLU A 21 27.43 -2.10 10.30
N SER A 22 27.92 -2.83 9.30
CA SER A 22 27.12 -3.15 8.09
C SER A 22 25.84 -3.92 8.43
N ILE A 23 25.92 -4.88 9.37
CA ILE A 23 24.77 -5.66 9.84
C ILE A 23 23.80 -4.76 10.60
N ALA A 24 24.29 -3.96 11.55
CA ALA A 24 23.46 -3.06 12.35
C ALA A 24 22.73 -2.05 11.46
N TRP A 25 23.40 -1.52 10.44
CA TRP A 25 22.82 -0.60 9.48
C TRP A 25 21.69 -1.24 8.66
N GLN A 26 21.88 -2.48 8.20
CA GLN A 26 20.84 -3.24 7.49
C GLN A 26 19.60 -3.47 8.37
N TYR A 27 19.77 -3.86 9.64
CA TYR A 27 18.66 -4.01 10.57
C TYR A 27 17.94 -2.69 10.85
N LYS A 28 18.69 -1.59 10.99
CA LYS A 28 18.13 -0.25 11.16
C LYS A 28 17.25 0.15 9.96
N ILE A 29 17.74 -0.05 8.73
CA ILE A 29 16.96 0.24 7.51
C ILE A 29 15.71 -0.63 7.42
N SER A 30 15.85 -1.93 7.68
CA SER A 30 14.73 -2.87 7.68
C SER A 30 13.67 -2.46 8.69
N SER A 31 14.07 -2.12 9.92
CA SER A 31 13.15 -1.69 10.98
C SER A 31 12.39 -0.42 10.62
N ILE A 32 13.10 0.62 10.14
CA ILE A 32 12.48 1.89 9.75
C ILE A 32 11.48 1.69 8.61
N ASN A 33 11.85 0.96 7.56
CA ASN A 33 10.98 0.77 6.40
C ASN A 33 9.80 -0.16 6.68
N LYS A 34 9.91 -1.10 7.64
CA LYS A 34 8.74 -1.84 8.14
C LYS A 34 7.72 -0.93 8.79
N GLY A 35 8.16 -0.02 9.66
CA GLY A 35 7.28 0.96 10.31
C GLY A 35 6.58 1.83 9.27
N ARG A 36 7.34 2.35 8.29
CA ARG A 36 6.80 3.16 7.18
C ARG A 36 5.82 2.39 6.31
N LEU A 37 6.14 1.14 5.94
CA LEU A 37 5.23 0.28 5.20
C LEU A 37 3.94 0.01 5.97
N ARG A 38 4.03 -0.32 7.27
CA ARG A 38 2.84 -0.52 8.12
C ARG A 38 1.98 0.74 8.19
N LEU A 39 2.57 1.92 8.34
CA LEU A 39 1.82 3.17 8.33
C LEU A 39 1.11 3.37 6.98
N ALA A 40 1.80 3.17 5.86
CA ALA A 40 1.20 3.28 4.53
C ALA A 40 0.05 2.29 4.31
N LEU A 41 0.22 1.04 4.75
CA LEU A 41 -0.81 0.00 4.70
C LEU A 41 -2.01 0.34 5.59
N PHE A 42 -1.78 0.87 6.79
CA PHE A 42 -2.85 1.32 7.69
C PHE A 42 -3.68 2.42 7.05
N LEU A 43 -3.02 3.43 6.48
CA LEU A 43 -3.70 4.52 5.77
C LEU A 43 -4.46 4.02 4.53
N HIS A 44 -3.88 3.09 3.78
CA HIS A 44 -4.55 2.43 2.66
C HIS A 44 -5.81 1.67 3.08
N ILE A 45 -5.75 0.94 4.20
CA ILE A 45 -6.92 0.28 4.77
C ILE A 45 -7.97 1.31 5.20
N LEU A 46 -7.56 2.42 5.82
CA LEU A 46 -8.48 3.48 6.23
C LEU A 46 -9.23 4.11 5.05
N ILE A 47 -8.52 4.49 3.99
CA ILE A 47 -9.17 5.04 2.78
C ILE A 47 -10.00 3.97 2.06
N GLY A 48 -9.61 2.70 2.14
CA GLY A 48 -10.38 1.62 1.54
C GLY A 48 -11.63 1.26 2.35
N LEU A 49 -11.68 1.51 3.65
CA LEU A 49 -12.92 1.48 4.42
C LEU A 49 -13.89 2.56 3.93
N LEU A 50 -13.41 3.78 3.65
CA LEU A 50 -14.24 4.83 3.06
C LEU A 50 -14.78 4.43 1.68
N MET A 51 -13.92 3.85 0.82
CA MET A 51 -14.35 3.31 -0.48
C MET A 51 -15.36 2.17 -0.33
N PHE A 52 -15.16 1.28 0.65
CA PHE A 52 -16.09 0.20 0.96
C PHE A 52 -17.47 0.75 1.34
N PHE A 53 -17.54 1.72 2.26
CA PHE A 53 -18.80 2.38 2.65
C PHE A 53 -19.48 3.04 1.45
N ARG A 54 -18.71 3.69 0.57
CA ARG A 54 -19.22 4.31 -0.65
C ARG A 54 -19.78 3.29 -1.64
N LEU A 55 -19.20 2.08 -1.70
CA LEU A 55 -19.67 0.99 -2.56
C LEU A 55 -20.83 0.18 -1.95
N LEU A 56 -21.13 0.34 -0.66
CA LEU A 56 -22.16 -0.45 0.03
C LEU A 56 -23.50 -0.46 -0.70
N PRO A 57 -24.09 0.66 -1.16
CA PRO A 57 -25.39 0.62 -1.83
C PRO A 57 -25.37 -0.27 -3.09
N GLY A 58 -24.28 -0.23 -3.86
CA GLY A 58 -24.11 -1.08 -5.03
C GLY A 58 -23.88 -2.54 -4.69
N ILE A 59 -23.08 -2.83 -3.65
CA ILE A 59 -22.85 -4.19 -3.15
C ILE A 59 -24.16 -4.80 -2.65
N THR A 60 -24.90 -4.11 -1.79
CA THR A 60 -26.19 -4.59 -1.27
C THR A 60 -27.21 -4.77 -2.38
N GLY A 61 -27.23 -3.86 -3.36
CA GLY A 61 -28.07 -3.98 -4.55
C GLY A 61 -27.75 -5.24 -5.36
N ALA A 62 -26.47 -5.58 -5.54
CA ALA A 62 -26.05 -6.80 -6.23
C ALA A 62 -26.49 -8.09 -5.51
N PHE A 63 -26.60 -8.06 -4.18
CA PHE A 63 -27.13 -9.18 -3.38
C PHE A 63 -28.66 -9.17 -3.22
N GLY A 64 -29.37 -8.26 -3.89
CA GLY A 64 -30.83 -8.13 -3.78
C GLY A 64 -31.31 -7.55 -2.45
N LEU A 65 -30.42 -7.02 -1.63
CA LEU A 65 -30.73 -6.40 -0.34
C LEU A 65 -30.97 -4.91 -0.54
N THR A 66 -32.24 -4.47 -0.50
CA THR A 66 -32.59 -3.06 -0.65
C THR A 66 -32.69 -2.37 0.70
N VAL A 67 -31.59 -1.80 1.18
CA VAL A 67 -31.59 -0.97 2.39
C VAL A 67 -32.02 0.45 2.05
N VAL A 68 -33.22 0.86 2.49
CA VAL A 68 -33.80 2.18 2.20
C VAL A 68 -32.88 3.32 2.63
N SER A 69 -32.20 3.19 3.76
CA SER A 69 -31.24 4.20 4.26
C SER A 69 -30.05 4.42 3.31
N LEU A 70 -29.58 3.37 2.62
CA LEU A 70 -28.48 3.46 1.67
C LEU A 70 -28.90 4.10 0.35
N ARG A 71 -30.16 3.90 -0.07
CA ARG A 71 -30.71 4.54 -1.28
C ARG A 71 -30.84 6.06 -1.13
N ARG A 72 -31.04 6.57 0.09
CA ARG A 72 -31.14 8.01 0.37
C ARG A 72 -29.83 8.77 0.25
N LEU A 73 -28.68 8.09 0.19
CA LEU A 73 -27.37 8.74 0.09
C LEU A 73 -27.10 9.34 -1.30
N ASP A 74 -27.99 9.13 -2.27
CA ASP A 74 -27.93 9.66 -3.65
C ASP A 74 -26.52 9.63 -4.27
N LEU A 75 -25.83 8.49 -4.07
CA LEU A 75 -24.46 8.33 -4.53
C LEU A 75 -24.43 7.97 -6.02
N PRO A 76 -23.45 8.47 -6.79
CA PRO A 76 -23.27 8.06 -8.17
C PRO A 76 -23.07 6.55 -8.27
N HIS A 77 -23.56 5.96 -9.37
CA HIS A 77 -23.41 4.53 -9.61
C HIS A 77 -21.93 4.10 -9.52
N PRO A 78 -21.63 3.00 -8.79
CA PRO A 78 -20.29 2.45 -8.72
C PRO A 78 -19.70 2.10 -10.08
N ARG A 79 -18.47 2.55 -10.31
CA ARG A 79 -17.71 2.26 -11.52
C ARG A 79 -16.86 0.99 -11.34
N PRO A 80 -16.59 0.22 -12.41
CA PRO A 80 -15.86 -1.05 -12.32
C PRO A 80 -14.48 -0.93 -11.65
N TRP A 81 -13.78 0.19 -11.87
CA TRP A 81 -12.45 0.42 -11.32
C TRP A 81 -12.46 0.53 -9.79
N GLU A 82 -13.56 0.97 -9.20
CA GLU A 82 -13.70 1.14 -7.76
C GLU A 82 -13.79 -0.22 -7.07
N TYR A 83 -14.53 -1.15 -7.68
CA TYR A 83 -14.57 -2.56 -7.23
C TYR A 83 -13.22 -3.24 -7.39
N ALA A 84 -12.57 -3.07 -8.55
CA ALA A 84 -11.24 -3.64 -8.78
C ALA A 84 -10.21 -3.08 -7.77
N TRP A 85 -10.28 -1.79 -7.47
CA TRP A 85 -9.41 -1.15 -6.50
C TRP A 85 -9.65 -1.67 -5.08
N LEU A 86 -10.88 -1.98 -4.69
CA LEU A 86 -11.22 -2.51 -3.38
C LEU A 86 -10.50 -3.83 -3.08
N ILE A 87 -10.21 -4.64 -4.10
CA ILE A 87 -9.44 -5.91 -3.96
C ILE A 87 -8.02 -5.65 -3.43
N SER A 88 -7.45 -4.46 -3.65
CA SER A 88 -6.14 -4.09 -3.09
C SER A 88 -6.08 -4.12 -1.56
N LEU A 89 -7.23 -4.08 -0.86
CA LEU A 89 -7.29 -4.28 0.59
C LEU A 89 -6.80 -5.67 1.01
N VAL A 90 -7.10 -6.69 0.20
CA VAL A 90 -6.61 -8.05 0.44
C VAL A 90 -5.09 -8.08 0.33
N ALA A 91 -4.54 -7.43 -0.71
CA ALA A 91 -3.10 -7.28 -0.85
C ALA A 91 -2.50 -6.56 0.36
N ALA A 92 -3.13 -5.49 0.86
CA ALA A 92 -2.64 -4.77 2.03
C ALA A 92 -2.56 -5.63 3.30
N VAL A 93 -3.54 -6.52 3.52
CA VAL A 93 -3.50 -7.49 4.62
C VAL A 93 -2.33 -8.48 4.46
N ILE A 94 -2.08 -8.97 3.24
CA ILE A 94 -0.93 -9.82 2.92
C ILE A 94 0.39 -9.08 3.21
N GLY A 95 0.48 -7.82 2.78
CA GLY A 95 1.62 -6.94 3.04
C GLY A 95 1.87 -6.76 4.54
N TRP A 96 0.82 -6.54 5.32
CA TRP A 96 0.91 -6.40 6.77
C TRP A 96 1.48 -7.66 7.42
N ARG A 97 0.95 -8.84 7.04
CA ARG A 97 1.39 -10.15 7.53
C ARG A 97 2.82 -10.51 7.13
N SER A 98 3.37 -9.90 6.08
CA SER A 98 4.77 -10.15 5.68
C SER A 98 5.79 -9.57 6.67
N THR A 99 5.44 -8.49 7.38
CA THR A 99 6.40 -7.68 8.15
C THR A 99 6.92 -8.28 9.46
N PRO A 100 6.15 -9.05 10.27
CA PRO A 100 6.63 -9.60 11.54
C PRO A 100 7.73 -10.65 11.34
N GLN A 101 7.59 -11.49 10.30
CA GLN A 101 8.47 -12.64 10.04
C GLN A 101 9.46 -12.41 8.90
N ASN A 102 9.56 -11.19 8.35
CA ASN A 102 10.36 -10.89 7.15
C ASN A 102 10.05 -11.83 5.97
N ASN A 103 8.77 -12.16 5.79
CA ASN A 103 8.39 -13.17 4.82
C ASN A 103 8.46 -12.60 3.40
N LEU A 104 9.54 -12.93 2.68
CA LEU A 104 9.81 -12.50 1.31
C LEU A 104 8.72 -12.94 0.33
N PHE A 105 8.13 -14.12 0.53
CA PHE A 105 7.08 -14.62 -0.36
C PHE A 105 5.82 -13.77 -0.25
N LEU A 106 5.35 -13.52 0.97
CA LEU A 106 4.19 -12.66 1.22
C LEU A 106 4.45 -11.22 0.75
N LEU A 107 5.65 -10.69 0.95
CA LEU A 107 5.98 -9.35 0.48
C LEU A 107 5.94 -9.25 -1.06
N LYS A 108 6.40 -10.29 -1.78
CA LYS A 108 6.27 -10.35 -3.25
C LYS A 108 4.82 -10.46 -3.71
N GLN A 109 4.01 -11.28 -3.04
CA GLN A 109 2.57 -11.37 -3.32
C GLN A 109 1.87 -10.04 -3.08
N PHE A 110 2.23 -9.32 -2.01
CA PHE A 110 1.76 -7.96 -1.77
C PHE A 110 2.11 -7.02 -2.92
N VAL A 111 3.38 -6.96 -3.34
CA VAL A 111 3.83 -6.10 -4.44
C VAL A 111 3.05 -6.41 -5.72
N LEU A 112 2.87 -7.69 -6.07
CA LEU A 112 2.07 -8.08 -7.23
C LEU A 112 0.61 -7.62 -7.10
N GLY A 113 -0.02 -7.89 -5.96
CA GLY A 113 -1.40 -7.49 -5.71
C GLY A 113 -1.58 -5.96 -5.71
N LEU A 114 -0.59 -5.22 -5.22
CA LEU A 114 -0.57 -3.76 -5.21
C LEU A 114 -0.49 -3.18 -6.63
N VAL A 115 0.33 -3.76 -7.52
CA VAL A 115 0.41 -3.32 -8.91
C VAL A 115 -0.87 -3.62 -9.67
N VAL A 116 -1.37 -4.87 -9.55
CA VAL A 116 -2.53 -5.35 -10.31
C VAL A 116 -3.84 -4.73 -9.82
N PHE A 117 -4.06 -4.69 -8.50
CA PHE A 117 -5.34 -4.24 -7.92
C PHE A 117 -5.26 -2.87 -7.26
N GLY A 118 -4.06 -2.35 -6.96
CA GLY A 118 -3.90 -1.00 -6.40
C GLY A 118 -3.68 0.05 -7.48
N LEU A 119 -2.61 -0.09 -8.27
CA LEU A 119 -2.22 0.91 -9.27
C LEU A 119 -3.05 0.82 -10.56
N SER A 120 -3.23 -0.39 -11.11
CA SER A 120 -3.91 -0.54 -12.40
C SER A 120 -5.35 0.03 -12.40
N PRO A 121 -6.18 -0.19 -11.35
CA PRO A 121 -7.50 0.40 -11.30
C PRO A 121 -7.50 1.93 -11.16
N ILE A 122 -6.47 2.53 -10.53
CA ILE A 122 -6.34 4.00 -10.48
C ILE A 122 -6.10 4.55 -11.88
N PHE A 123 -5.16 3.98 -12.64
CA PHE A 123 -4.88 4.44 -14.00
C PHE A 123 -6.08 4.27 -14.92
N PHE A 124 -6.77 3.13 -14.81
CA PHE A 124 -8.02 2.91 -15.54
C PHE A 124 -9.10 3.92 -15.09
N GLY A 125 -9.21 4.22 -13.80
CA GLY A 125 -10.13 5.23 -13.26
C GLY A 125 -9.89 6.63 -13.84
N PHE A 126 -8.64 7.06 -13.96
CA PHE A 126 -8.33 8.33 -14.64
C PHE A 126 -8.74 8.33 -16.11
N PHE A 127 -8.53 7.23 -16.83
CA PHE A 127 -8.97 7.10 -18.21
C PHE A 127 -10.51 7.11 -18.33
N ASP A 128 -11.20 6.44 -17.43
CA ASP A 128 -12.66 6.37 -17.37
C ASP A 128 -13.30 7.73 -17.01
N LEU A 129 -12.65 8.52 -16.14
CA LEU A 129 -13.12 9.84 -15.74
C LEU A 129 -12.68 10.99 -16.68
N LYS A 130 -11.87 10.73 -17.71
CA LYS A 130 -11.24 11.79 -18.52
C LYS A 130 -12.22 12.85 -19.04
N ASN A 131 -13.41 12.42 -19.49
CA ASN A 131 -14.41 13.34 -20.04
C ASN A 131 -15.03 14.21 -18.95
N ASP A 132 -15.34 13.63 -17.79
CA ASP A 132 -15.87 14.37 -16.63
C ASP A 132 -14.83 15.38 -16.12
N ILE A 133 -13.54 15.01 -16.14
CA ILE A 133 -12.43 15.88 -15.75
C ILE A 133 -12.33 17.07 -16.71
N ILE A 134 -12.32 16.82 -18.03
CA ILE A 134 -12.24 17.88 -19.04
C ILE A 134 -13.45 18.81 -18.94
N LEU A 135 -14.67 18.25 -18.82
CA LEU A 135 -15.90 19.01 -18.65
C LEU A 135 -15.85 19.93 -17.42
N TYR A 136 -15.36 19.42 -16.30
CA TYR A 136 -15.23 20.20 -15.07
C TYR A 136 -14.15 21.28 -15.17
N LEU A 137 -13.03 21.01 -15.83
CA LEU A 137 -11.94 21.97 -15.98
C LEU A 137 -12.28 23.11 -16.95
N GLN A 138 -12.93 22.80 -18.07
CA GLN A 138 -13.23 23.76 -19.13
C GLN A 138 -14.52 24.54 -18.87
N GLU A 139 -15.59 23.84 -18.48
CA GLU A 139 -16.94 24.43 -18.41
C GLU A 139 -17.42 24.65 -16.97
N ARG A 140 -16.68 24.17 -15.96
CA ARG A 140 -17.11 24.14 -14.54
C ARG A 140 -18.43 23.39 -14.32
N LYS A 141 -18.80 22.51 -15.25
CA LYS A 141 -19.96 21.61 -15.14
C LYS A 141 -19.54 20.26 -14.59
N TYR A 142 -20.47 19.56 -13.96
CA TYR A 142 -20.24 18.23 -13.41
C TYR A 142 -21.44 17.32 -13.67
N THR A 143 -21.16 16.04 -13.91
CA THR A 143 -22.18 15.03 -14.24
C THR A 143 -22.93 14.54 -13.01
N TYR A 144 -22.23 14.42 -11.87
CA TYR A 144 -22.79 13.90 -10.64
C TYR A 144 -22.30 14.70 -9.43
N GLU A 145 -23.16 14.78 -8.43
CA GLU A 145 -22.84 15.32 -7.11
C GLU A 145 -22.64 14.18 -6.12
N MET A 146 -21.75 14.37 -5.14
CA MET A 146 -21.55 13.45 -4.04
C MET A 146 -21.23 14.27 -2.79
N LEU A 147 -22.04 14.12 -1.74
CA LEU A 147 -21.90 14.85 -0.47
C LEU A 147 -21.89 16.38 -0.62
N GLY A 148 -22.62 16.94 -1.59
CA GLY A 148 -22.63 18.38 -1.86
C GLY A 148 -21.45 18.89 -2.69
N PHE A 149 -20.59 18.01 -3.19
CA PHE A 149 -19.44 18.36 -4.03
C PHE A 149 -19.51 17.68 -5.40
N PRO A 150 -18.90 18.26 -6.44
CA PRO A 150 -18.74 17.59 -7.72
C PRO A 150 -18.01 16.25 -7.55
N ALA A 151 -18.66 15.14 -7.91
CA ALA A 151 -18.12 13.79 -7.66
C ALA A 151 -16.74 13.58 -8.31
N VAL A 152 -16.52 14.20 -9.47
CA VAL A 152 -15.23 14.19 -10.21
C VAL A 152 -14.07 14.73 -9.36
N VAL A 153 -14.30 15.75 -8.55
CA VAL A 153 -13.27 16.34 -7.67
C VAL A 153 -12.92 15.36 -6.55
N LEU A 154 -13.93 14.75 -5.92
CA LEU A 154 -13.74 13.77 -4.86
C LEU A 154 -13.02 12.51 -5.38
N TRP A 155 -13.38 12.03 -6.57
CA TRP A 155 -12.70 10.89 -7.19
C TRP A 155 -11.24 11.20 -7.54
N ILE A 156 -10.94 12.38 -8.11
CA ILE A 156 -9.55 12.78 -8.37
C ILE A 156 -8.76 12.85 -7.05
N ALA A 157 -9.30 13.50 -6.02
CA ALA A 157 -8.63 13.62 -4.73
C ALA A 157 -8.32 12.24 -4.13
N PHE A 158 -9.30 11.34 -4.14
CA PHE A 158 -9.12 9.95 -3.72
C PHE A 158 -8.03 9.24 -4.53
N MET A 159 -8.09 9.31 -5.87
CA MET A 159 -7.12 8.64 -6.74
C MET A 159 -5.70 9.15 -6.53
N LEU A 160 -5.51 10.45 -6.31
CA LEU A 160 -4.18 11.02 -6.02
C LEU A 160 -3.63 10.55 -4.66
N ILE A 161 -4.46 10.56 -3.61
CA ILE A 161 -4.06 10.06 -2.29
C ILE A 161 -3.73 8.57 -2.36
N ALA A 162 -4.59 7.77 -3.01
CA ALA A 162 -4.38 6.34 -3.19
C ALA A 162 -3.10 6.05 -4.00
N LEU A 163 -2.86 6.80 -5.08
CA LEU A 163 -1.65 6.68 -5.90
C LEU A 163 -0.40 6.95 -5.08
N GLN A 164 -0.41 8.01 -4.26
CA GLN A 164 0.71 8.35 -3.39
C GLN A 164 0.99 7.26 -2.35
N LEU A 165 -0.04 6.73 -1.69
CA LEU A 165 0.09 5.61 -0.75
C LEU A 165 0.66 4.35 -1.42
N HIS A 166 0.24 4.06 -2.65
CA HIS A 166 0.72 2.91 -3.41
C HIS A 166 2.18 3.05 -3.84
N ILE A 167 2.58 4.24 -4.32
CA ILE A 167 3.98 4.53 -4.68
C ILE A 167 4.89 4.38 -3.46
N PHE A 168 4.50 4.95 -2.31
CA PHE A 168 5.27 4.79 -1.07
C PHE A 168 5.34 3.33 -0.61
N SER A 169 4.21 2.62 -0.66
CA SER A 169 4.17 1.20 -0.30
C SER A 169 5.07 0.34 -1.19
N LEU A 170 5.11 0.61 -2.49
CA LEU A 170 6.04 -0.03 -3.43
C LEU A 170 7.50 0.29 -3.09
N TYR A 171 7.81 1.57 -2.86
CA TYR A 171 9.16 2.00 -2.52
C TYR A 171 9.66 1.32 -1.23
N PHE A 172 8.88 1.33 -0.16
CA PHE A 172 9.28 0.67 1.08
C PHE A 172 9.40 -0.84 0.92
N SER A 173 8.51 -1.47 0.14
CA SER A 173 8.59 -2.90 -0.16
C SER A 173 9.84 -3.25 -0.96
N TYR A 174 10.22 -2.42 -1.93
CA TYR A 174 11.45 -2.60 -2.70
C TYR A 174 12.69 -2.56 -1.81
N VAL A 175 12.78 -1.58 -0.91
CA VAL A 175 13.87 -1.48 0.08
C VAL A 175 13.87 -2.70 1.01
N LEU A 176 12.71 -3.16 1.47
CA LEU A 176 12.60 -4.33 2.34
C LEU A 176 13.01 -5.63 1.63
N LEU A 177 12.58 -5.83 0.38
CA LEU A 177 13.00 -6.96 -0.46
C LEU A 177 14.52 -7.01 -0.65
N GLY A 178 15.17 -5.85 -0.76
CA GLY A 178 16.63 -5.77 -0.75
C GLY A 178 17.23 -6.17 0.60
N SER A 179 16.69 -5.62 1.69
CA SER A 179 17.21 -5.83 3.05
C SER A 179 16.99 -7.22 3.62
N TRP A 180 16.01 -7.99 3.11
CA TRP A 180 15.67 -9.33 3.61
C TRP A 180 16.30 -10.47 2.81
N LYS A 181 16.98 -10.18 1.70
CA LYS A 181 17.69 -11.21 0.93
C LYS A 181 18.88 -11.75 1.73
N PRO A 182 19.02 -13.08 1.89
CA PRO A 182 20.19 -13.66 2.54
C PRO A 182 21.44 -13.46 1.66
N ARG A 183 22.54 -12.98 2.26
CA ARG A 183 23.84 -12.73 1.59
C ARG A 183 24.55 -13.99 1.07
N VAL A 184 23.97 -15.17 1.25
CA VAL A 184 24.59 -16.45 0.82
C VAL A 184 24.81 -16.50 -0.70
N ILE A 185 23.97 -15.82 -1.48
CA ILE A 185 24.09 -15.78 -2.95
C ILE A 185 25.32 -14.98 -3.41
N GLU A 186 25.80 -14.02 -2.63
CA GLU A 186 27.02 -13.25 -2.95
C GLU A 186 28.29 -14.09 -2.82
N LYS A 187 28.31 -15.06 -1.90
CA LYS A 187 29.45 -16.00 -1.75
C LYS A 187 29.54 -17.05 -2.85
N LEU A 188 28.44 -17.35 -3.54
CA LEU A 188 28.43 -18.29 -4.68
C LEU A 188 28.84 -17.63 -6.01
N LYS A 189 28.84 -16.30 -6.08
CA LYS A 189 29.26 -15.54 -7.27
C LYS A 189 30.71 -15.02 -7.19
N ALA A 190 31.33 -15.15 -6.02
CA ALA A 190 32.71 -14.77 -5.73
C ALA A 190 33.67 -15.97 -5.57
N ARG A 191 33.22 -17.17 -6.00
CA ARG A 191 34.03 -18.37 -6.22
C ARG A 191 33.98 -18.69 -7.71
#